data_AF-A0A3D2THB9-F1
#
_entry.id   AF-A0A3D2THB9-F1
#
_cell.length_a   1.000
_cell.length_b   1.000
_cell.length_c   1.000
_cell.angle_alpha   90.00
_cell.angle_beta   90.00
_cell.angle_gamma   90.00
#
_symmetry.space_group_name_H-M   'P 1'
#
loop_
_entity.id
_entity.type
_entity.pdbx_description
1 polymer ?
#
loop_
_entity_poly.entity_id
_entity_poly.type
_entity_poly.pdbx_seq_one_letter_code
_entity_poly.pdbx_strand_id
1 'polypeptide(L)'
;MMVLEQDPLPPRLLNQGVSRDLEMIVLRSMQKSSELRYQSAHALADDLQAYLSGESISARSGHLKDVVARLFRETHHAIVLENWGVLWMWHAAVLLSLCLVTNWLRLQSDRWPSMMEHWPYLILWGGGLILWAPIFWALRHRSGPVTVVERQIAHAWGGSIVAVILLFVIELLLEFPVLFLSPILGLIGGMVFVVKAGILAGSFYVHAFALFAVAVIMAGLQSAGWPYGITLFGVVSAATFFLPGCKYYLQNRANAVSGEKEAGSSFPYFDNSPSFERQQHDP
;
A
#
# COMPACT_ATOMS: atom_id res chain seq x y z
N MET A 1 -23.79 -8.38 -7.08
CA MET A 1 -22.76 -8.47 -6.01
C MET A 1 -22.39 -7.10 -5.39
N MET A 2 -23.12 -5.99 -5.63
CA MET A 2 -22.78 -4.66 -5.07
C MET A 2 -23.03 -4.50 -3.56
N VAL A 3 -23.98 -5.24 -2.99
CA VAL A 3 -24.45 -5.05 -1.60
C VAL A 3 -23.45 -5.55 -0.55
N LEU A 4 -22.53 -6.45 -0.91
CA LEU A 4 -21.56 -7.00 0.04
C LEU A 4 -20.35 -6.09 0.25
N GLU A 5 -19.98 -5.30 -0.76
CA GLU A 5 -18.73 -4.52 -0.75
C GLU A 5 -18.95 -3.01 -0.60
N GLN A 6 -20.06 -2.46 -1.11
CA GLN A 6 -20.31 -1.03 -1.02
C GLN A 6 -20.80 -0.63 0.38
N ASP A 7 -20.18 0.43 0.90
CA ASP A 7 -20.68 1.11 2.09
C ASP A 7 -22.09 1.66 1.83
N PRO A 8 -23.00 1.57 2.82
CA PRO A 8 -24.36 2.06 2.66
C PRO A 8 -24.37 3.56 2.38
N LEU A 9 -25.23 3.98 1.44
CA LEU A 9 -25.45 5.39 1.14
C LEU A 9 -25.92 6.11 2.42
N PRO A 10 -25.35 7.28 2.78
CA PRO A 10 -25.80 8.04 3.94
C PRO A 10 -27.30 8.37 3.86
N PRO A 11 -28.11 8.02 4.88
CA PRO A 11 -29.54 8.32 4.93
C PRO A 11 -29.91 9.77 4.63
N ARG A 12 -29.07 10.75 4.99
CA ARG A 12 -29.32 12.18 4.71
C ARG A 12 -29.25 12.55 3.23
N LEU A 13 -28.62 11.72 2.40
CA LEU A 13 -28.69 11.87 0.94
C LEU A 13 -30.05 11.46 0.38
N LEU A 14 -30.77 10.56 1.08
CA LEU A 14 -32.12 10.13 0.70
C LEU A 14 -33.19 11.01 1.36
N ASN A 15 -32.97 11.43 2.61
CA ASN A 15 -33.86 12.29 3.36
C ASN A 15 -33.07 13.27 4.25
N GLN A 16 -32.99 14.53 3.83
CA GLN A 16 -32.25 15.58 4.54
C GLN A 16 -32.78 15.87 5.95
N GLY A 17 -34.02 15.47 6.27
CA GLY A 17 -34.63 15.62 7.60
C GLY A 17 -34.07 14.66 8.66
N VAL A 18 -33.26 13.68 8.27
CA VAL A 18 -32.59 12.79 9.23
C VAL A 18 -31.50 13.57 9.97
N SER A 19 -31.54 13.51 11.31
CA SER A 19 -30.51 14.14 12.14
C SER A 19 -29.16 13.43 11.95
N ARG A 20 -28.04 14.15 12.16
CA ARG A 20 -26.70 13.57 12.03
C ARG A 20 -26.46 12.42 13.02
N ASP A 21 -27.00 12.54 14.22
CA ASP A 21 -26.83 11.52 15.27
C ASP A 21 -27.59 10.23 14.91
N LEU A 22 -28.82 10.34 14.40
CA LEU A 22 -29.57 9.17 13.92
C LEU A 22 -28.91 8.53 12.68
N GLU A 23 -28.40 9.35 11.76
CA GLU A 23 -27.60 8.86 10.63
C GLU A 23 -26.40 8.03 11.09
N MET A 24 -25.67 8.49 12.13
CA MET A 24 -24.54 7.74 12.69
C MET A 24 -24.96 6.39 13.27
N ILE A 25 -26.07 6.34 14.03
CA ILE A 25 -26.59 5.09 14.59
C ILE A 25 -26.93 4.08 13.48
N VAL A 26 -27.60 4.54 12.42
CA VAL A 26 -27.99 3.70 11.27
C VAL A 26 -26.76 3.21 10.52
N LEU A 27 -25.81 4.09 10.19
CA LEU A 27 -24.59 3.73 9.46
C LEU A 27 -23.70 2.75 10.23
N ARG A 28 -23.64 2.88 11.57
CA ARG A 28 -22.92 1.93 12.44
C ARG A 28 -23.59 0.56 12.45
N SER A 29 -24.92 0.53 12.51
CA SER A 29 -25.70 -0.73 12.47
C SER A 29 -25.56 -1.47 11.14
N MET A 30 -25.40 -0.73 10.04
CA MET A 30 -25.26 -1.27 8.67
C MET A 30 -23.81 -1.59 8.24
N GLN A 31 -22.83 -1.48 9.16
CA GLN A 31 -21.46 -1.87 8.86
C GLN A 31 -21.35 -3.34 8.45
N LYS A 32 -20.54 -3.63 7.44
CA LYS A 32 -20.34 -5.01 6.95
C LYS A 32 -19.54 -5.85 7.96
N SER A 33 -18.50 -5.26 8.56
CA SER A 33 -17.74 -5.91 9.62
C SER A 33 -18.56 -5.96 10.91
N SER A 34 -18.66 -7.13 11.54
CA SER A 34 -19.27 -7.28 12.87
C SER A 34 -18.52 -6.48 13.94
N GLU A 35 -17.20 -6.32 13.80
CA GLU A 35 -16.37 -5.59 14.78
C GLU A 35 -16.66 -4.08 14.82
N LEU A 36 -17.18 -3.54 13.71
CA LEU A 36 -17.54 -2.12 13.57
C LEU A 36 -19.03 -1.85 13.85
N ARG A 37 -19.82 -2.91 14.08
CA ARG A 37 -21.22 -2.81 14.51
C ARG A 37 -21.31 -2.69 16.03
N TYR A 38 -22.51 -2.42 16.54
CA TYR A 38 -22.78 -2.60 17.96
C TYR A 38 -22.55 -4.05 18.37
N GLN A 39 -21.78 -4.27 19.44
CA GLN A 39 -21.48 -5.62 19.92
C GLN A 39 -22.72 -6.35 20.45
N SER A 40 -23.77 -5.61 20.83
CA SER A 40 -25.03 -6.16 21.29
C SER A 40 -26.21 -5.27 20.88
N ALA A 41 -27.41 -5.85 20.86
CA ALA A 41 -28.64 -5.08 20.65
C ALA A 41 -28.88 -4.06 21.78
N HIS A 42 -28.39 -4.34 22.99
CA HIS A 42 -28.45 -3.41 24.12
C HIS A 42 -27.66 -2.13 23.84
N ALA A 43 -26.44 -2.25 23.31
CA ALA A 43 -25.63 -1.08 22.97
C ALA A 43 -26.25 -0.20 21.87
N LEU A 44 -27.02 -0.80 20.96
CA LEU A 44 -27.82 -0.04 19.98
C LEU A 44 -29.00 0.67 20.67
N ALA A 45 -29.68 -0.01 21.59
CA ALA A 45 -30.79 0.57 22.35
C ALA A 45 -30.34 1.76 23.21
N ASP A 46 -29.17 1.65 23.85
CA ASP A 46 -28.57 2.73 24.64
C ASP A 46 -28.31 3.99 23.79
N ASP A 47 -27.74 3.84 22.59
CA ASP A 47 -27.50 4.96 21.68
C ASP A 47 -28.81 5.57 21.14
N LEU A 48 -29.84 4.75 20.89
CA LEU A 48 -31.17 5.24 20.51
C LEU A 48 -31.83 6.01 21.66
N GLN A 49 -31.73 5.52 22.89
CA GLN A 49 -32.26 6.18 24.07
C GLN A 49 -31.55 7.50 24.35
N ALA A 50 -30.22 7.53 24.24
CA ALA A 50 -29.42 8.75 24.35
C ALA A 50 -29.80 9.77 23.26
N TYR A 51 -29.99 9.33 22.02
CA TYR A 51 -30.46 10.18 20.93
C TYR A 51 -31.84 10.80 21.24
N LEU A 52 -32.80 9.99 21.69
CA LEU A 52 -34.14 10.46 22.04
C LEU A 52 -34.14 11.43 23.24
N SER A 53 -33.16 11.28 24.14
CA SER A 53 -32.97 12.12 25.33
C SER A 53 -32.16 13.40 25.04
N GLY A 54 -31.64 13.56 23.81
CA GLY A 54 -30.78 14.69 23.43
C GLY A 54 -29.36 14.62 24.01
N GLU A 55 -28.94 13.46 24.50
CA GLU A 55 -27.63 13.21 25.08
C GLU A 55 -26.59 12.83 24.00
N SER A 56 -25.30 12.90 24.34
CA SER A 56 -24.25 12.51 23.42
C SER A 56 -24.23 10.99 23.20
N ILE A 57 -24.43 10.55 21.95
CA ILE A 57 -24.42 9.13 21.59
C ILE A 57 -22.99 8.56 21.47
N SER A 58 -22.83 7.26 21.76
CA SER A 58 -21.52 6.59 21.67
C SER A 58 -21.01 6.53 20.22
N ALA A 59 -21.90 6.39 19.23
CA ALA A 59 -21.54 6.36 17.81
C ALA A 59 -20.78 7.61 17.34
N ARG A 60 -20.97 8.76 17.99
CA ARG A 60 -20.23 9.99 17.68
C ARG A 60 -18.74 9.86 18.04
N SER A 61 -18.44 9.21 19.16
CA SER A 61 -17.07 8.91 19.59
C SER A 61 -16.43 7.75 18.81
N GLY A 62 -17.27 6.84 18.29
CA GLY A 62 -16.85 5.72 17.45
C GLY A 62 -16.36 6.14 16.06
N HIS A 63 -16.89 7.21 15.48
CA HIS A 63 -16.66 7.60 14.08
C HIS A 63 -15.17 7.67 13.68
N LEU A 64 -14.29 8.22 14.52
CA LEU A 64 -12.86 8.32 14.20
C LEU A 64 -12.17 6.94 14.26
N LYS A 65 -12.56 6.10 15.23
CA LYS A 65 -12.08 4.71 15.33
C LYS A 65 -12.63 3.86 14.19
N ASP A 66 -13.87 4.09 13.79
CA ASP A 66 -14.54 3.37 12.70
C ASP A 66 -13.93 3.73 11.34
N VAL A 67 -13.62 5.01 11.09
CA VAL A 67 -12.93 5.46 9.87
C VAL A 67 -11.53 4.86 9.82
N VAL A 68 -10.78 4.90 10.92
CA VAL A 68 -9.45 4.27 11.01
C VAL A 68 -9.57 2.77 10.81
N ALA A 69 -10.49 2.08 11.48
CA ALA A 69 -10.64 0.63 11.34
C ALA A 69 -11.11 0.21 9.94
N ARG A 70 -11.91 1.03 9.24
CA ARG A 70 -12.23 0.83 7.82
C ARG A 70 -11.00 1.01 6.92
N LEU A 71 -10.17 2.02 7.19
CA LEU A 71 -8.89 2.22 6.49
C LEU A 71 -7.93 1.04 6.75
N PHE A 72 -7.98 0.44 7.93
CA PHE A 72 -7.15 -0.70 8.33
C PHE A 72 -7.70 -2.07 7.89
N ARG A 73 -8.89 -2.13 7.26
CA ARG A 73 -9.51 -3.38 6.83
C ARG A 73 -8.63 -4.10 5.81
N GLU A 74 -8.33 -5.39 6.05
CA GLU A 74 -7.65 -6.23 5.06
C GLU A 74 -8.61 -6.48 3.88
N THR A 75 -8.30 -5.91 2.72
CA THR A 75 -9.01 -6.18 1.47
C THR A 75 -8.63 -7.58 0.98
N HIS A 76 -9.58 -8.32 0.39
CA HIS A 76 -9.48 -9.74 0.00
C HIS A 76 -8.40 -10.10 -1.06
N HIS A 77 -7.42 -9.22 -1.31
CA HIS A 77 -6.34 -9.44 -2.29
C HIS A 77 -5.16 -10.28 -1.75
N ALA A 78 -5.31 -10.96 -0.61
CA ALA A 78 -4.25 -11.76 0.03
C ALA A 78 -3.53 -12.74 -0.92
N ILE A 79 -4.26 -13.35 -1.86
CA ILE A 79 -3.71 -14.28 -2.87
C ILE A 79 -2.72 -13.58 -3.82
N VAL A 80 -2.94 -12.31 -4.15
CA VAL A 80 -2.00 -11.54 -4.99
C VAL A 80 -0.69 -11.30 -4.24
N LEU A 81 -0.74 -11.05 -2.93
CA LEU A 81 0.47 -10.75 -2.13
C LEU A 81 1.35 -11.98 -1.86
N GLU A 82 0.78 -13.19 -1.81
CA GLU A 82 1.55 -14.41 -1.50
C GLU A 82 2.70 -14.69 -2.47
N ASN A 83 2.52 -14.35 -3.75
CA ASN A 83 3.56 -14.54 -4.76
C ASN A 83 4.61 -13.40 -4.77
N TRP A 84 4.40 -12.33 -4.00
CA TRP A 84 5.23 -11.12 -4.02
C TRP A 84 6.28 -11.09 -2.91
N GLY A 85 6.22 -12.01 -1.94
CA GLY A 85 7.12 -12.02 -0.79
C GLY A 85 8.60 -11.99 -1.16
N VAL A 86 9.01 -12.87 -2.09
CA VAL A 86 10.41 -12.95 -2.58
C VAL A 86 10.83 -11.69 -3.32
N LEU A 87 9.92 -11.13 -4.14
CA LEU A 87 10.16 -9.92 -4.92
C LEU A 87 10.43 -8.71 -3.99
N TRP A 88 9.65 -8.58 -2.92
CA TRP A 88 9.84 -7.51 -1.94
C TRP A 88 11.11 -7.66 -1.12
N MET A 89 11.50 -8.88 -0.75
CA MET A 89 12.78 -9.10 -0.07
C MET A 89 13.97 -8.71 -0.95
N TRP A 90 13.96 -9.09 -2.24
CA TRP A 90 15.02 -8.66 -3.16
C TRP A 90 15.01 -7.15 -3.40
N HIS A 91 13.83 -6.54 -3.56
CA HIS A 91 13.72 -5.10 -3.71
C HIS A 91 14.26 -4.36 -2.48
N ALA A 92 13.97 -4.86 -1.26
CA ALA A 92 14.53 -4.33 -0.02
C ALA A 92 16.07 -4.39 -0.02
N ALA A 93 16.64 -5.53 -0.42
CA ALA A 93 18.09 -5.71 -0.49
C ALA A 93 18.76 -4.76 -1.49
N VAL A 94 18.19 -4.63 -2.70
CA VAL A 94 18.70 -3.72 -3.74
C VAL A 94 18.61 -2.27 -3.29
N LEU A 95 17.47 -1.86 -2.73
CA LEU A 95 17.26 -0.49 -2.28
C LEU A 95 18.21 -0.13 -1.12
N LEU A 96 18.37 -1.02 -0.15
CA LEU A 96 19.33 -0.85 0.94
C LEU A 96 20.76 -0.71 0.39
N SER A 97 21.14 -1.57 -0.55
CA SER A 97 22.47 -1.54 -1.16
C SER A 97 22.71 -0.23 -1.89
N LEU A 98 21.75 0.25 -2.69
CA LEU A 98 21.85 1.55 -3.37
C LEU A 98 21.98 2.71 -2.38
N CYS A 99 21.24 2.69 -1.28
CA CYS A 99 21.34 3.72 -0.23
C CYS A 99 22.69 3.67 0.50
N LEU A 100 23.19 2.48 0.83
CA LEU A 100 24.50 2.31 1.47
C LEU A 100 25.63 2.77 0.55
N VAL A 101 25.59 2.40 -0.73
CA VAL A 101 26.58 2.86 -1.72
C VAL A 101 26.48 4.38 -1.92
N THR A 102 25.26 4.95 -1.99
CA THR A 102 25.06 6.41 -2.07
C THR A 102 25.71 7.13 -0.89
N ASN A 103 25.46 6.64 0.33
CA ASN A 103 26.04 7.21 1.55
C ASN A 103 27.56 7.03 1.58
N TRP A 104 28.07 5.88 1.14
CA TRP A 104 29.51 5.62 1.05
C TRP A 104 30.19 6.57 0.06
N LEU A 105 29.62 6.79 -1.14
CA LEU A 105 30.13 7.76 -2.11
C LEU A 105 30.18 9.18 -1.51
N ARG A 106 29.13 9.56 -0.79
CA ARG A 106 29.07 10.86 -0.09
C ARG A 106 30.20 11.01 0.93
N LEU A 107 30.48 9.97 1.71
CA LEU A 107 31.55 9.98 2.72
C LEU A 107 32.96 9.97 2.10
N GLN A 108 33.11 9.54 0.85
CA GLN A 108 34.38 9.56 0.12
C GLN A 108 34.67 10.90 -0.57
N SER A 109 33.83 11.92 -0.37
CA SER A 109 33.99 13.24 -0.99
C SER A 109 35.33 13.91 -0.69
N ASP A 110 35.90 13.65 0.49
CA ASP A 110 37.20 14.20 0.89
C ASP A 110 38.34 13.62 0.04
N ARG A 111 38.20 12.36 -0.39
CA ARG A 111 39.19 11.67 -1.22
C ARG A 111 38.96 11.97 -2.70
N TRP A 112 37.71 12.00 -3.13
CA TRP A 112 37.29 12.20 -4.52
C TRP A 112 36.28 13.34 -4.60
N PRO A 113 36.72 14.57 -4.90
CA PRO A 113 35.84 15.75 -4.96
C PRO A 113 34.71 15.62 -5.98
N SER A 114 34.89 14.83 -7.05
CA SER A 114 33.85 14.51 -8.04
C SER A 114 32.64 13.77 -7.45
N MET A 115 32.72 13.25 -6.23
CA MET A 115 31.57 12.66 -5.53
C MET A 115 30.59 13.70 -4.96
N MET A 116 30.94 15.00 -5.01
CA MET A 116 30.01 16.09 -4.73
C MET A 116 29.14 16.48 -5.92
N GLU A 117 29.38 15.83 -7.05
CA GLU A 117 28.67 16.05 -8.29
C GLU A 117 27.50 15.08 -8.45
N HIS A 118 26.50 15.42 -9.28
CA HIS A 118 25.25 14.66 -9.40
C HIS A 118 25.36 13.39 -10.27
N TRP A 119 26.33 13.33 -11.17
CA TRP A 119 26.45 12.31 -12.22
C TRP A 119 26.82 10.93 -11.66
N PRO A 120 27.71 10.79 -10.66
CA PRO A 120 27.93 9.53 -9.97
C PRO A 120 26.63 8.93 -9.43
N TYR A 121 25.74 9.75 -8.88
CA TYR A 121 24.46 9.31 -8.32
C TYR A 121 23.43 9.01 -9.39
N LEU A 122 23.37 9.82 -10.47
CA LEU A 122 22.54 9.53 -11.64
C LEU A 122 22.94 8.21 -12.30
N ILE A 123 24.23 7.91 -12.41
CA ILE A 123 24.73 6.63 -12.93
C ILE A 123 24.39 5.50 -11.97
N LEU A 124 24.59 5.68 -10.65
CA LEU A 124 24.28 4.67 -9.65
C LEU A 124 22.78 4.31 -9.64
N TRP A 125 21.91 5.31 -9.54
CA TRP A 125 20.46 5.10 -9.48
C TRP A 125 19.88 4.75 -10.84
N GLY A 126 20.26 5.45 -11.91
CA GLY A 126 19.83 5.16 -13.27
C GLY A 126 20.31 3.80 -13.77
N GLY A 127 21.59 3.48 -13.58
CA GLY A 127 22.16 2.17 -13.90
C GLY A 127 21.57 1.06 -13.04
N GLY A 128 21.37 1.31 -11.75
CA GLY A 128 20.68 0.40 -10.84
C GLY A 128 19.26 0.07 -11.32
N LEU A 129 18.51 1.05 -11.81
CA LEU A 129 17.17 0.84 -12.39
C LEU A 129 17.21 0.06 -13.69
N ILE A 130 18.15 0.39 -14.60
CA ILE A 130 18.34 -0.33 -15.87
C ILE A 130 18.66 -1.81 -15.62
N LEU A 131 19.45 -2.12 -14.59
CA LEU A 131 19.77 -3.50 -14.21
C LEU A 131 18.62 -4.18 -13.48
N TRP A 132 17.98 -3.50 -12.54
CA TRP A 132 16.96 -4.08 -11.67
C TRP A 132 15.61 -4.28 -12.36
N ALA A 133 15.18 -3.38 -13.25
CA ALA A 133 13.87 -3.46 -13.89
C ALA A 133 13.66 -4.75 -14.71
N PRO A 134 14.61 -5.21 -15.55
CA PRO A 134 14.50 -6.51 -16.25
C PRO A 134 14.48 -7.70 -15.29
N ILE A 135 15.30 -7.67 -14.23
CA ILE A 135 15.35 -8.75 -13.22
C ILE A 135 14.00 -8.83 -12.49
N PHE A 136 13.49 -7.68 -12.05
CA PHE A 136 12.19 -7.56 -11.41
C PHE A 136 11.08 -8.08 -12.32
N TRP A 137 11.08 -7.69 -13.59
CA TRP A 137 10.11 -8.14 -14.59
C TRP A 137 10.18 -9.65 -14.81
N ALA A 138 11.38 -10.22 -14.92
CA ALA A 138 11.60 -11.65 -15.09
C ALA A 138 11.15 -12.44 -13.86
N LEU A 139 11.43 -11.96 -12.65
CA LEU A 139 10.95 -12.56 -11.40
C LEU A 139 9.42 -12.49 -11.30
N ARG A 140 8.82 -11.35 -11.66
CA ARG A 140 7.36 -11.21 -11.66
C ARG A 140 6.70 -12.08 -12.72
N HIS A 141 7.28 -12.27 -13.90
CA HIS A 141 6.70 -13.12 -14.96
C HIS A 141 6.50 -14.57 -14.51
N ARG A 142 7.35 -15.06 -13.59
CA ARG A 142 7.22 -16.41 -13.02
C ARG A 142 6.00 -16.59 -12.11
N SER A 143 5.39 -15.49 -11.65
CA SER A 143 4.28 -15.49 -10.69
C SER A 143 2.88 -15.55 -11.32
N GLY A 144 2.78 -15.70 -12.65
CA GLY A 144 1.50 -15.81 -13.37
C GLY A 144 1.05 -14.51 -14.06
N PRO A 145 -0.19 -14.45 -14.60
CA PRO A 145 -0.68 -13.31 -15.36
C PRO A 145 -0.76 -12.03 -14.51
N VAL A 146 -0.63 -10.87 -15.15
CA VAL A 146 -0.67 -9.56 -14.47
C VAL A 146 -2.12 -9.11 -14.27
N THR A 147 -2.54 -9.01 -13.01
CA THR A 147 -3.87 -8.55 -12.61
C THR A 147 -4.03 -7.03 -12.80
N VAL A 148 -5.28 -6.55 -12.77
CA VAL A 148 -5.59 -5.11 -12.81
C VAL A 148 -4.93 -4.37 -11.65
N VAL A 149 -5.00 -4.97 -10.45
CA VAL A 149 -4.43 -4.44 -9.20
C VAL A 149 -2.92 -4.25 -9.32
N GLU A 150 -2.22 -5.25 -9.86
CA GLU A 150 -0.77 -5.20 -10.02
C GLU A 150 -0.33 -4.16 -11.04
N ARG A 151 -1.13 -3.91 -12.10
CA ARG A 151 -0.86 -2.79 -13.00
C ARG A 151 -0.94 -1.46 -12.25
N GLN A 152 -1.93 -1.24 -11.40
CA GLN A 152 -2.02 0.01 -10.62
C GLN A 152 -0.80 0.21 -9.72
N ILE A 153 -0.35 -0.86 -9.04
CA ILE A 153 0.85 -0.82 -8.21
C ILE A 153 2.11 -0.55 -9.05
N ALA A 154 2.20 -1.14 -10.24
CA ALA A 154 3.31 -0.92 -11.16
C ALA A 154 3.37 0.53 -11.63
N HIS A 155 2.24 1.18 -11.93
CA HIS A 155 2.21 2.60 -12.29
C HIS A 155 2.61 3.50 -11.11
N ALA A 156 2.13 3.20 -9.90
CA ALA A 156 2.52 3.95 -8.70
C ALA A 156 4.04 3.88 -8.44
N TRP A 157 4.64 2.70 -8.64
CA TRP A 157 6.08 2.49 -8.50
C TRP A 157 6.89 3.09 -9.67
N GLY A 158 6.42 2.96 -10.91
CA GLY A 158 7.06 3.58 -12.06
C GLY A 158 7.07 5.11 -11.95
N GLY A 159 5.96 5.70 -11.52
CA GLY A 159 5.87 7.14 -11.25
C GLY A 159 6.82 7.60 -10.14
N SER A 160 6.96 6.82 -9.06
CA SER A 160 7.90 7.17 -8.00
C SER A 160 9.36 7.10 -8.44
N ILE A 161 9.74 6.14 -9.28
CA ILE A 161 11.08 6.09 -9.88
C ILE A 161 11.36 7.33 -10.70
N VAL A 162 10.42 7.72 -11.56
CA VAL A 162 10.56 8.94 -12.38
C VAL A 162 10.73 10.15 -11.46
N ALA A 163 9.92 10.28 -10.41
CA ALA A 163 10.05 11.35 -9.44
C ALA A 163 11.44 11.36 -8.75
N VAL A 164 11.95 10.21 -8.32
CA VAL A 164 13.28 10.09 -7.69
C VAL A 164 14.40 10.52 -8.64
N ILE A 165 14.35 10.11 -9.91
CA ILE A 165 15.37 10.54 -10.90
C ILE A 165 15.25 12.04 -11.18
N LEU A 166 14.03 12.57 -11.28
CA LEU A 166 13.80 14.00 -11.49
C LEU A 166 14.25 14.85 -10.31
N LEU A 167 14.37 14.32 -9.08
CA LEU A 167 14.95 15.08 -7.96
C LEU A 167 16.38 15.53 -8.29
N PHE A 168 17.22 14.68 -8.89
CA PHE A 168 18.57 15.07 -9.31
C PHE A 168 18.54 16.15 -10.40
N VAL A 169 17.58 16.07 -11.33
CA VAL A 169 17.41 17.11 -12.37
C VAL A 169 16.99 18.44 -11.74
N ILE A 170 16.09 18.41 -10.77
CA ILE A 170 15.64 19.59 -10.03
C ILE A 170 16.81 20.18 -9.22
N GLU A 171 17.61 19.35 -8.53
CA GLU A 171 18.81 19.81 -7.82
C GLU A 171 19.77 20.54 -8.78
N LEU A 172 20.00 19.99 -9.98
CA LEU A 172 20.83 20.61 -11.02
C LEU A 172 20.27 21.96 -11.48
N LEU A 173 18.97 22.04 -11.75
CA LEU A 173 18.32 23.26 -12.26
C LEU A 173 18.23 24.37 -11.20
N LEU A 174 18.14 24.00 -9.91
CA LEU A 174 18.08 24.94 -8.80
C LEU A 174 19.44 25.21 -8.15
N GLU A 175 20.52 24.67 -8.73
CA GLU A 175 21.90 24.78 -8.22
C GLU A 175 22.04 24.32 -6.75
N PHE A 176 21.24 23.33 -6.35
CA PHE A 176 21.37 22.72 -5.04
C PHE A 176 22.55 21.75 -4.98
N PRO A 177 23.18 21.59 -3.80
CA PRO A 177 24.14 20.52 -3.59
C PRO A 177 23.50 19.14 -3.85
N VAL A 178 24.31 18.19 -4.29
CA VAL A 178 23.82 16.83 -4.52
C VAL A 178 23.24 16.21 -3.24
N LEU A 179 22.12 15.49 -3.38
CA LEU A 179 21.34 14.88 -2.29
C LEU A 179 20.66 15.87 -1.35
N PHE A 180 20.64 17.17 -1.68
CA PHE A 180 19.96 18.18 -0.87
C PHE A 180 18.45 17.90 -0.73
N LEU A 181 17.82 17.37 -1.79
CA LEU A 181 16.40 17.00 -1.82
C LEU A 181 16.14 15.56 -1.36
N SER A 182 17.15 14.86 -0.84
CA SER A 182 17.01 13.47 -0.39
C SER A 182 15.90 13.21 0.65
N PRO A 183 15.52 14.13 1.56
CA PRO A 183 14.38 13.90 2.45
C PRO A 183 13.06 13.68 1.71
N ILE A 184 12.91 14.18 0.48
CA ILE A 184 11.72 13.99 -0.36
C ILE A 184 11.51 12.52 -0.74
N LEU A 185 12.57 11.69 -0.71
CA LEU A 185 12.47 10.25 -0.93
C LEU A 185 11.49 9.59 0.07
N GLY A 186 11.51 10.02 1.33
CA GLY A 186 10.58 9.54 2.36
C GLY A 186 9.13 9.93 2.05
N LEU A 187 8.90 11.13 1.50
CA LEU A 187 7.57 11.59 1.10
C LEU A 187 7.05 10.80 -0.10
N ILE A 188 7.88 10.62 -1.14
CA ILE A 188 7.53 9.82 -2.33
C ILE A 188 7.23 8.38 -1.92
N GLY A 189 8.12 7.76 -1.12
CA GLY A 189 7.94 6.41 -0.61
C GLY A 189 6.67 6.26 0.23
N GLY A 190 6.43 7.21 1.15
CA GLY A 190 5.21 7.25 1.97
C GLY A 190 3.94 7.29 1.12
N MET A 191 3.91 8.15 0.08
CA MET A 191 2.77 8.24 -0.84
C MET A 191 2.55 6.94 -1.62
N VAL A 192 3.61 6.27 -2.08
CA VAL A 192 3.48 4.94 -2.72
C VAL A 192 2.87 3.93 -1.76
N PHE A 193 3.26 3.93 -0.49
CA PHE A 193 2.68 3.03 0.51
C PHE A 193 1.24 3.38 0.89
N VAL A 194 0.84 4.66 0.86
CA VAL A 194 -0.58 5.06 0.98
C VAL A 194 -1.41 4.47 -0.16
N VAL A 195 -0.93 4.61 -1.40
CA VAL A 195 -1.61 4.02 -2.57
C VAL A 195 -1.72 2.51 -2.43
N LYS A 196 -0.63 1.84 -2.02
CA LYS A 196 -0.65 0.39 -1.73
C LYS A 196 -1.61 0.02 -0.62
N ALA A 197 -1.71 0.84 0.44
CA ALA A 197 -2.62 0.56 1.55
C ALA A 197 -4.09 0.63 1.12
N GLY A 198 -4.45 1.63 0.31
CA GLY A 198 -5.80 1.74 -0.25
C GLY A 198 -6.17 0.63 -1.23
N ILE A 199 -5.18 0.04 -1.90
CA ILE A 199 -5.39 -1.01 -2.90
C ILE A 199 -5.33 -2.42 -2.28
N LEU A 200 -4.38 -2.70 -1.39
CA LEU A 200 -4.04 -4.05 -0.94
C LEU A 200 -4.56 -4.37 0.46
N ALA A 201 -4.07 -3.64 1.46
CA ALA A 201 -4.39 -3.87 2.87
C ALA A 201 -4.03 -2.65 3.71
N GLY A 202 -4.88 -2.31 4.66
CA GLY A 202 -4.67 -1.15 5.52
C GLY A 202 -3.42 -1.23 6.42
N SER A 203 -2.84 -2.42 6.64
CA SER A 203 -1.56 -2.57 7.37
C SER A 203 -0.39 -1.79 6.74
N PHE A 204 -0.46 -1.48 5.44
CA PHE A 204 0.53 -0.67 4.75
C PHE A 204 0.52 0.81 5.17
N TYR A 205 -0.51 1.31 5.85
CA TYR A 205 -0.50 2.67 6.42
C TYR A 205 0.58 2.87 7.49
N VAL A 206 0.92 1.83 8.26
CA VAL A 206 2.03 1.89 9.23
C VAL A 206 3.36 2.13 8.51
N HIS A 207 3.53 1.50 7.35
CA HIS A 207 4.72 1.59 6.52
C HIS A 207 4.83 2.98 5.89
N ALA A 208 3.71 3.52 5.40
CA ALA A 208 3.62 4.89 4.90
C ALA A 208 4.01 5.91 5.98
N PHE A 209 3.45 5.77 7.18
CA PHE A 209 3.75 6.65 8.31
C PHE A 209 5.24 6.62 8.66
N ALA A 210 5.86 5.43 8.71
CA ALA A 210 7.29 5.30 8.97
C ALA A 210 8.14 6.07 7.93
N LEU A 211 7.78 6.00 6.65
CA LEU A 211 8.50 6.70 5.58
C LEU A 211 8.31 8.23 5.63
N PHE A 212 7.11 8.70 5.96
CA PHE A 212 6.87 10.13 6.19
C PHE A 212 7.65 10.65 7.40
N ALA A 213 7.68 9.90 8.50
CA ALA A 213 8.47 10.27 9.68
C ALA A 213 9.97 10.33 9.35
N VAL A 214 10.47 9.37 8.57
CA VAL A 214 11.86 9.36 8.10
C VAL A 214 12.18 10.58 7.26
N ALA A 215 11.28 11.07 6.40
CA ALA A 215 11.52 12.31 5.65
C ALA A 215 11.84 13.49 6.58
N VAL A 216 11.06 13.65 7.65
CA VAL A 216 11.27 14.71 8.65
C VAL A 216 12.60 14.49 9.40
N ILE A 217 12.89 13.26 9.80
CA ILE A 217 14.13 12.93 10.52
C ILE A 217 15.35 13.17 9.62
N MET A 218 15.30 12.80 8.34
CA MET A 218 16.37 13.08 7.37
C MET A 218 16.63 14.58 7.22
N ALA A 219 15.57 15.38 7.11
CA ALA A 219 15.70 16.84 7.05
C ALA A 219 16.36 17.39 8.32
N GLY A 220 16.01 16.86 9.50
CA GLY A 220 16.66 17.20 10.76
C GLY A 220 18.14 16.80 10.82
N LEU A 221 18.49 15.59 10.37
CA LEU A 221 19.87 15.13 10.30
C LEU A 221 20.70 16.00 9.35
N GLN A 222 20.16 16.33 8.18
CA GLN A 222 20.81 17.20 7.20
C GLN A 222 20.99 18.62 7.75
N SER A 223 19.98 19.16 8.43
CA SER A 223 20.07 20.44 9.14
C SER A 223 21.16 20.45 10.22
N ALA A 224 21.38 19.33 10.89
CA ALA A 224 22.43 19.17 11.89
C ALA A 224 23.82 18.89 11.28
N GLY A 225 23.94 18.76 9.95
CA GLY A 225 25.19 18.43 9.26
C GLY A 225 25.57 16.94 9.29
N TRP A 226 24.65 16.05 9.66
CA TRP A 226 24.90 14.61 9.75
C TRP A 226 24.64 13.95 8.38
N PRO A 227 25.64 13.32 7.75
CA PRO A 227 25.53 12.83 6.37
C PRO A 227 24.75 11.50 6.22
N TYR A 228 24.14 10.96 7.29
CA TYR A 228 23.58 9.60 7.31
C TYR A 228 22.09 9.51 6.92
N GLY A 229 21.48 10.58 6.43
CA GLY A 229 20.05 10.61 6.09
C GLY A 229 19.64 9.53 5.08
N ILE A 230 20.44 9.33 4.02
CA ILE A 230 20.16 8.30 2.99
C ILE A 230 20.24 6.88 3.58
N THR A 231 21.19 6.61 4.47
CA THR A 231 21.29 5.30 5.12
C THR A 231 20.06 5.03 5.99
N LEU A 232 19.61 6.04 6.76
CA LEU A 232 18.37 5.92 7.53
C LEU A 232 17.17 5.58 6.64
N PHE A 233 17.03 6.30 5.52
CA PHE A 233 15.99 6.00 4.52
C PHE A 233 16.10 4.57 3.98
N GLY A 234 17.32 4.13 3.63
CA GLY A 234 17.57 2.79 3.13
C GLY A 234 17.16 1.70 4.13
N VAL A 235 17.54 1.86 5.41
CA VAL A 235 17.21 0.90 6.47
C VAL A 235 15.70 0.83 6.70
N VAL A 236 15.03 1.98 6.83
CA VAL A 236 13.59 2.01 7.10
C VAL A 236 12.82 1.51 5.89
N SER A 237 13.17 1.95 4.68
CA SER A 237 12.55 1.46 3.44
C SER A 237 12.76 -0.05 3.30
N ALA A 238 13.96 -0.57 3.54
CA ALA A 238 14.22 -2.00 3.50
C ALA A 238 13.35 -2.77 4.51
N ALA A 239 13.23 -2.29 5.75
CA ALA A 239 12.32 -2.88 6.73
C ALA A 239 10.86 -2.87 6.24
N THR A 240 10.41 -1.78 5.61
CA THR A 240 9.02 -1.68 5.12
C THR A 240 8.68 -2.63 3.97
N PHE A 241 9.67 -3.06 3.19
CA PHE A 241 9.48 -4.07 2.14
C PHE A 241 9.74 -5.49 2.66
N PHE A 242 10.77 -5.65 3.49
CA PHE A 242 11.22 -6.95 3.97
C PHE A 242 10.23 -7.59 4.93
N LEU A 243 9.67 -6.85 5.90
CA LEU A 243 8.74 -7.41 6.89
C LEU A 243 7.46 -7.99 6.26
N PRO A 244 6.72 -7.24 5.40
CA PRO A 244 5.62 -7.83 4.64
C PRO A 244 6.11 -8.95 3.72
N GLY A 245 7.27 -8.77 3.08
CA GLY A 245 7.85 -9.76 2.17
C GLY A 245 8.04 -11.13 2.82
N CYS A 246 8.63 -11.16 4.01
CA CYS A 246 8.79 -12.37 4.81
C CYS A 246 7.45 -12.95 5.26
N LYS A 247 6.51 -12.11 5.74
CA LYS A 247 5.17 -12.57 6.15
C LYS A 247 4.49 -13.35 5.02
N TYR A 248 4.39 -12.76 3.83
CA TYR A 248 3.72 -13.39 2.69
C TYR A 248 4.49 -14.57 2.10
N TYR A 249 5.83 -14.54 2.15
CA TYR A 249 6.65 -15.68 1.75
C TYR A 249 6.40 -16.90 2.64
N LEU A 250 6.35 -16.70 3.97
CA LEU A 250 6.09 -17.77 4.93
C LEU A 250 4.66 -18.30 4.80
N GLN A 251 3.67 -17.42 4.61
CA GLN A 251 2.27 -17.82 4.36
C GLN A 251 2.15 -18.67 3.09
N ASN A 252 2.76 -18.24 1.98
CA ASN A 252 2.73 -18.98 0.72
C ASN A 252 3.37 -20.39 0.86
N ARG A 253 4.45 -20.51 1.66
CA ARG A 253 5.07 -21.82 1.96
C ARG A 253 4.18 -22.69 2.83
N ALA A 254 3.52 -22.12 3.83
CA ALA A 254 2.60 -22.86 4.69
C ALA A 254 1.42 -23.43 3.88
N ASN A 255 0.82 -22.61 3.00
CA ASN A 255 -0.29 -23.02 2.13
C ASN A 255 0.11 -24.06 1.08
N ALA A 256 1.37 -24.07 0.66
CA ALA A 256 1.90 -25.11 -0.23
C ALA A 256 2.07 -26.46 0.48
N VAL A 257 2.33 -26.44 1.79
CA VAL A 257 2.49 -27.66 2.61
C VAL A 257 1.12 -28.22 3.05
N SER A 258 0.11 -27.37 3.28
CA SER A 258 -1.25 -27.78 3.69
C SER A 258 -2.09 -28.39 2.56
N GLY A 259 -1.64 -28.33 1.29
CA GLY A 259 -2.41 -28.83 0.13
C GLY A 259 -3.60 -27.96 -0.27
N GLU A 260 -3.85 -26.83 0.40
CA GLU A 260 -5.00 -25.94 0.13
C GLU A 260 -4.96 -25.28 -1.26
N LYS A 261 -3.80 -25.25 -1.92
CA LYS A 261 -3.67 -24.75 -3.29
C LYS A 261 -4.43 -25.58 -4.34
N GLU A 262 -4.67 -26.87 -4.09
CA GLU A 262 -5.42 -27.73 -5.03
C GLU A 262 -6.94 -27.63 -4.84
N ALA A 263 -7.43 -27.27 -3.65
CA ALA A 263 -8.86 -27.18 -3.36
C ALA A 263 -9.51 -25.88 -3.89
N GLY A 264 -8.75 -24.78 -4.02
CA GLY A 264 -9.26 -23.47 -4.43
C GLY A 264 -9.35 -23.21 -5.95
N SER A 265 -8.80 -24.10 -6.78
CA SER A 265 -8.82 -23.96 -8.26
C SER A 265 -9.94 -24.76 -8.94
N SER A 266 -10.69 -25.57 -8.18
CA SER A 266 -11.84 -26.31 -8.67
C SER A 266 -13.12 -25.45 -8.58
N PHE A 267 -13.18 -24.38 -9.38
CA PHE A 267 -14.48 -23.83 -9.77
C PHE A 267 -15.11 -24.81 -10.77
N PRO A 268 -16.34 -25.30 -10.56
CA PRO A 268 -17.03 -26.10 -11.56
C PRO A 268 -17.25 -25.20 -12.78
N TYR A 269 -16.63 -25.57 -13.90
CA TYR A 269 -16.92 -25.02 -15.20
C TYR A 269 -18.39 -25.33 -15.50
N PHE A 270 -19.28 -24.35 -15.35
CA PHE A 270 -20.63 -24.45 -15.87
C PHE A 270 -20.51 -24.47 -17.41
N ASP A 271 -20.62 -25.68 -17.96
CA ASP A 271 -20.78 -25.92 -19.38
C ASP A 271 -22.13 -25.35 -19.83
N ASN A 272 -22.12 -24.11 -20.31
CA ASN A 272 -23.24 -23.50 -21.00
C ASN A 272 -23.13 -23.80 -22.51
N SER A 273 -23.18 -25.08 -22.87
CA SER A 273 -23.42 -25.49 -24.25
C SER A 273 -24.93 -25.34 -24.54
N PRO A 274 -25.34 -24.52 -25.52
CA PRO A 274 -26.75 -24.41 -25.88
C PRO A 274 -27.18 -25.70 -26.59
N SER A 275 -28.03 -26.47 -25.93
CA SER A 275 -28.77 -27.58 -26.52
C SER A 275 -29.71 -27.02 -27.60
N PHE A 276 -29.25 -27.04 -28.85
CA PHE A 276 -30.11 -26.87 -30.02
C PHE A 276 -31.06 -28.07 -30.11
N GLU A 277 -32.25 -27.93 -29.51
CA GLU A 277 -33.39 -28.79 -29.82
C GLU A 277 -33.82 -28.53 -31.26
N ARG A 278 -33.52 -29.52 -32.10
CA ARG A 278 -33.94 -29.58 -33.50
C ARG A 278 -35.44 -29.91 -33.51
N GLN A 279 -36.29 -28.90 -33.68
CA GLN A 279 -37.70 -29.10 -33.98
C GLN A 279 -37.85 -29.91 -35.27
N GLN A 280 -38.47 -31.08 -35.15
CA GLN A 280 -38.98 -31.89 -36.26
C GLN A 280 -40.17 -31.17 -36.89
N HIS A 281 -40.04 -30.81 -38.17
CA HIS A 281 -41.17 -30.63 -39.07
C HIS A 281 -41.25 -31.89 -39.95
N ASP A 282 -42.36 -32.62 -39.87
CA ASP A 282 -43.19 -33.03 -41.01
C ASP A 282 -44.21 -34.09 -40.56
N PRO A 283 -45.47 -34.00 -41.01
CA PRO A 283 -46.26 -35.17 -41.36
C PRO A 283 -46.05 -35.60 -42.81
#